data_AF-A0A966ART5-F1
#
_entry.id   AF-A0A966ART5-F1
#
_cell.length_a   1.000
_cell.length_b   1.000
_cell.length_c   1.000
_cell.angle_alpha   90.00
_cell.angle_beta   90.00
_cell.angle_gamma   90.00
#
_symmetry.space_group_name_H-M   'P 1'
#
loop_
_entity.id
_entity.type
_entity.pdbx_description
1 polymer ?
#
loop_
_entity_poly.entity_id
_entity_poly.type
_entity_poly.pdbx_seq_one_letter_code
_entity_poly.pdbx_strand_id
1 'polypeptide(L)'
;MKSALSLLILCLSITCGQSDAIAIDLPAVFSSHAVIQMNTELPVWGTADPGTEVTVEFAGQRVTGEADGSGSWMVTLAPIPANAEGQKMVI
;
A
#
# COMPACT_ATOMS: atom_id res chain seq x y z
N MET A 1 48.23 -18.23 20.61
CA MET A 1 46.95 -17.89 21.28
C MET A 1 46.49 -16.45 20.97
N LYS A 2 46.56 -16.03 19.69
CA LYS A 2 46.21 -14.66 19.23
C LYS A 2 45.18 -14.67 18.09
N SER A 3 45.14 -15.77 17.35
CA SER A 3 44.30 -15.93 16.15
C SER A 3 42.89 -16.44 16.45
N ALA A 4 42.64 -16.98 17.64
CA ALA A 4 41.32 -17.49 18.03
C ALA A 4 40.39 -16.39 18.56
N LEU A 5 40.96 -15.27 19.04
CA LEU A 5 40.19 -14.16 19.62
C LEU A 5 39.71 -13.17 18.55
N SER A 6 40.35 -13.15 17.38
CA SER A 6 39.96 -12.28 16.25
C SER A 6 38.74 -12.80 15.48
N LEU A 7 38.34 -14.05 15.70
CA LEU A 7 37.21 -14.67 14.97
C LEU A 7 35.86 -14.49 15.68
N LEU A 8 35.86 -13.97 16.92
CA LEU A 8 34.65 -13.80 17.73
C LEU A 8 33.96 -12.44 17.53
N ILE A 9 34.54 -11.53 16.73
CA ILE A 9 34.06 -10.14 16.54
C ILE A 9 33.37 -9.96 15.17
N LEU A 10 33.13 -11.04 14.40
CA LEU A 10 32.44 -10.94 13.10
C LEU A 10 30.92 -11.24 13.16
N CYS A 11 30.37 -11.51 14.34
CA CYS A 11 28.94 -11.90 14.48
C CYS A 11 27.95 -10.75 14.73
N LEU A 12 28.37 -9.47 14.72
CA LEU A 12 27.54 -8.39 15.28
C LEU A 12 27.09 -7.28 14.31
N SER A 13 26.93 -7.56 13.01
CA SER A 13 26.48 -6.52 12.08
C SER A 13 25.66 -7.04 10.91
N ILE A 14 24.71 -7.93 11.19
CA ILE A 14 23.60 -8.18 10.25
C ILE A 14 22.31 -7.99 11.04
N THR A 15 22.03 -6.74 11.43
CA THR A 15 20.65 -6.34 11.67
C THR A 15 20.00 -6.28 10.29
N CYS A 16 19.44 -7.42 9.88
CA CYS A 16 18.45 -7.48 8.81
C CYS A 16 17.34 -6.49 9.21
N GLY A 17 17.21 -5.39 8.48
CA GLY A 17 16.08 -4.49 8.63
C GLY A 17 14.81 -5.29 8.40
N GLN A 18 14.01 -5.47 9.45
CA GLN A 18 12.67 -6.00 9.30
C GLN A 18 11.87 -4.89 8.61
N SER A 19 11.77 -4.97 7.29
CA SER A 19 10.67 -4.32 6.59
C SER A 19 9.43 -5.07 7.02
N ASP A 20 8.74 -4.58 8.06
CA ASP A 20 7.35 -4.97 8.29
C ASP A 20 6.62 -4.63 7.00
N ALA A 21 6.28 -5.67 6.24
CA ALA A 21 5.47 -5.50 5.05
C ALA A 21 4.12 -5.02 5.55
N ILE A 22 3.81 -3.73 5.34
CA ILE A 22 2.49 -3.17 5.60
C ILE A 22 1.49 -4.02 4.83
N ALA A 23 0.70 -4.79 5.56
CA ALA A 23 -0.28 -5.69 4.97
C ALA A 23 -1.53 -4.87 4.64
N ILE A 24 -1.62 -4.43 3.39
CA ILE A 24 -2.84 -3.83 2.85
C ILE A 24 -3.69 -4.94 2.21
N ASP A 25 -4.96 -5.02 2.61
CA ASP A 25 -5.93 -5.94 2.01
C ASP A 25 -7.00 -5.13 1.27
N LEU A 26 -7.30 -5.58 0.05
CA LEU A 26 -8.20 -4.89 -0.86
C LEU A 26 -9.36 -5.80 -1.25
N PRO A 27 -10.59 -5.26 -1.30
CA PRO A 27 -11.71 -5.99 -1.87
C PRO A 27 -11.42 -6.41 -3.32
N ALA A 28 -11.90 -7.60 -3.70
CA ALA A 28 -11.66 -8.19 -5.03
C ALA A 28 -12.15 -7.34 -6.22
N VAL A 29 -13.00 -6.34 -5.99
CA VAL A 29 -13.45 -5.38 -7.01
C VAL A 29 -12.29 -4.55 -7.57
N PHE A 30 -11.20 -4.37 -6.83
CA PHE A 30 -10.00 -3.65 -7.25
C PHE A 30 -8.94 -4.57 -7.88
N SER A 31 -9.34 -5.73 -8.37
CA SER A 31 -8.44 -6.68 -9.03
C SER A 31 -8.02 -6.22 -10.44
N SER A 32 -7.06 -6.95 -11.02
CA SER A 32 -6.59 -6.67 -12.37
C SER A 32 -7.72 -6.81 -13.40
N HIS A 33 -7.76 -5.91 -14.38
CA HIS A 33 -8.82 -5.83 -15.41
C HIS A 33 -10.23 -5.54 -14.87
N ALA A 34 -10.34 -4.97 -13.66
CA ALA A 34 -11.60 -4.45 -13.15
C ALA A 34 -12.16 -3.30 -14.00
N VAL A 35 -13.47 -3.12 -13.94
CA VAL A 35 -14.18 -2.01 -14.58
C VAL A 35 -14.60 -1.00 -13.51
N ILE A 36 -14.22 0.26 -13.71
CA ILE A 36 -14.50 1.37 -12.80
C ILE A 36 -15.63 2.23 -13.37
N GLN A 37 -16.53 2.69 -12.50
CA GLN A 37 -17.65 3.57 -12.90
C GLN A 37 -17.12 4.96 -13.28
N MET A 38 -17.70 5.54 -14.33
CA MET A 38 -17.37 6.89 -14.82
C MET A 38 -18.37 7.93 -14.31
N ASN A 39 -17.97 9.21 -14.32
CA ASN A 39 -18.85 10.36 -14.04
C ASN A 39 -19.56 10.32 -12.67
N THR A 40 -18.99 9.61 -11.69
CA THR A 40 -19.46 9.58 -10.30
C THR A 40 -18.25 9.54 -9.37
N GLU A 41 -18.43 9.91 -8.11
CA GLU A 41 -17.41 9.73 -7.08
C GLU A 41 -16.99 8.26 -6.98
N LEU A 42 -15.70 8.04 -6.79
CA LEU A 42 -15.10 6.72 -6.76
C LEU A 42 -14.47 6.47 -5.38
N PRO A 43 -15.20 5.84 -4.45
CA PRO A 43 -14.60 5.39 -3.21
C PRO A 43 -13.65 4.23 -3.49
N VAL A 44 -12.46 4.27 -2.90
CA VAL A 44 -11.49 3.19 -2.85
C VAL A 44 -11.23 2.89 -1.38
N TRP A 45 -11.34 1.62 -0.99
CA TRP A 45 -11.31 1.21 0.40
C TRP A 45 -10.64 -0.14 0.57
N GLY A 46 -10.27 -0.43 1.81
CA GLY A 46 -9.66 -1.70 2.20
C GLY A 46 -9.41 -1.74 3.69
N THR A 47 -8.54 -2.65 4.10
CA THR A 47 -8.04 -2.73 5.46
C THR A 47 -6.51 -2.66 5.48
N ALA A 48 -5.97 -2.15 6.58
CA ALA A 48 -4.55 -2.09 6.89
C ALA A 48 -4.38 -2.06 8.41
N ASP A 49 -3.14 -2.09 8.90
CA ASP A 49 -2.89 -1.88 10.33
C ASP A 49 -3.39 -0.48 10.77
N PRO A 50 -4.03 -0.34 11.94
CA PRO A 50 -4.52 0.96 12.43
C PRO A 50 -3.44 2.05 12.42
N GLY A 51 -3.80 3.24 11.93
CA GLY A 51 -2.89 4.37 11.78
C GLY A 51 -2.00 4.32 10.53
N THR A 52 -2.15 3.31 9.68
CA THR A 52 -1.43 3.24 8.39
C THR A 52 -1.93 4.32 7.44
N GLU A 53 -1.00 5.15 6.96
CA GLU A 53 -1.28 6.07 5.85
C GLU A 53 -1.33 5.30 4.53
N VAL A 54 -2.43 5.47 3.79
CA VAL A 54 -2.69 4.81 2.50
C VAL A 54 -2.84 5.88 1.43
N THR A 55 -2.09 5.76 0.34
CA THR A 55 -2.16 6.71 -0.78
C THR A 55 -2.63 6.01 -2.05
N VAL A 56 -3.76 6.44 -2.59
CA VAL A 56 -4.29 5.92 -3.86
C VAL A 56 -3.93 6.86 -5.00
N GLU A 57 -3.31 6.30 -6.05
CA GLU A 57 -3.06 6.96 -7.32
C GLU A 57 -3.83 6.29 -8.46
N PHE A 58 -4.68 7.05 -9.13
CA PHE A 58 -5.45 6.56 -10.27
C PHE A 58 -5.90 7.72 -11.17
N ALA A 59 -5.84 7.52 -12.50
CA ALA A 59 -6.29 8.49 -13.50
C ALA A 59 -5.75 9.93 -13.28
N GLY A 60 -4.49 10.06 -12.83
CA GLY A 60 -3.85 11.35 -12.55
C GLY A 60 -4.20 11.99 -11.19
N GLN A 61 -5.03 11.34 -10.40
CA GLN A 61 -5.35 11.74 -9.03
C GLN A 61 -4.40 11.05 -8.04
N ARG A 62 -4.09 11.74 -6.93
CA ARG A 62 -3.35 11.20 -5.78
C ARG A 62 -4.08 11.64 -4.51
N VAL A 63 -4.63 10.71 -3.75
CA VAL A 63 -5.39 11.00 -2.53
C VAL A 63 -4.91 10.10 -1.40
N THR A 64 -4.72 10.68 -0.22
CA THR A 64 -4.20 9.99 0.95
C THR A 64 -5.27 9.92 2.03
N GLY A 65 -5.35 8.78 2.71
CA GLY A 65 -6.20 8.53 3.87
C GLY A 65 -5.43 7.74 4.93
N GLU A 66 -6.07 7.51 6.08
CA GLU A 66 -5.46 6.76 7.18
C GLU A 66 -6.42 5.64 7.62
N ALA A 67 -5.88 4.47 7.93
CA ALA A 67 -6.64 3.39 8.53
C ALA A 67 -7.06 3.75 9.95
N ASP A 68 -8.36 3.62 10.22
CA ASP A 68 -8.93 3.92 11.52
C ASP A 68 -8.52 2.88 12.59
N GLY A 69 -9.02 3.05 13.81
CA GLY A 69 -8.73 2.13 14.92
C GLY A 69 -9.18 0.68 14.70
N SER A 70 -10.05 0.42 13.72
CA SER A 70 -10.47 -0.92 13.30
C SER A 70 -9.64 -1.49 12.14
N GLY A 71 -8.72 -0.68 11.60
CA GLY A 71 -7.93 -0.99 10.42
C GLY A 71 -8.65 -0.67 9.10
N SER A 72 -9.85 -0.11 9.12
CA SER A 72 -10.59 0.25 7.90
C SER A 72 -10.11 1.59 7.37
N TRP A 73 -9.95 1.71 6.06
CA TRP A 73 -9.64 2.99 5.41
C TRP A 73 -10.47 3.17 4.15
N MET A 74 -10.68 4.43 3.78
CA MET A 74 -11.33 4.81 2.53
C MET A 74 -10.81 6.16 2.07
N VAL A 75 -10.59 6.30 0.76
CA VAL A 75 -10.39 7.58 0.08
C VAL A 75 -11.39 7.71 -1.05
N THR A 76 -11.82 8.93 -1.34
CA THR A 76 -12.75 9.19 -2.44
C THR A 76 -12.02 9.94 -3.54
N LEU A 77 -11.95 9.32 -4.72
CA LEU A 77 -11.44 9.95 -5.93
C LEU A 77 -12.58 10.72 -6.61
N ALA A 78 -12.24 11.84 -7.25
CA ALA A 78 -13.17 12.63 -8.03
C ALA A 78 -13.65 11.86 -9.27
N PRO A 79 -14.84 12.21 -9.82
CA PRO A 79 -15.34 11.62 -11.06
C PRO A 79 -14.33 11.66 -12.20
N ILE A 80 -14.20 10.55 -12.92
CA ILE A 80 -13.35 10.42 -14.11
C ILE A 80 -14.21 10.21 -15.37
N PRO A 81 -13.76 10.70 -16.54
CA PRO A 81 -14.44 10.41 -17.81
C PRO A 81 -14.26 8.93 -18.20
N ALA A 82 -15.05 8.48 -19.16
CA ALA A 82 -14.87 7.15 -19.76
C ALA A 82 -13.45 7.02 -20.35
N ASN A 83 -12.82 5.87 -20.14
CA ASN A 83 -11.58 5.50 -20.82
C ASN A 83 -11.63 4.04 -21.25
N ALA A 84 -11.34 3.78 -22.52
CA ALA A 84 -11.29 2.43 -23.07
C ALA A 84 -9.92 1.76 -22.87
N GLU A 85 -8.88 2.53 -22.56
CA GLU A 85 -7.56 2.03 -22.23
C GLU A 85 -7.48 1.67 -20.74
N GLY A 86 -6.92 0.50 -20.45
CA GLY A 86 -6.70 0.07 -19.07
C GLY A 86 -5.72 1.00 -18.36
N GLN A 87 -6.06 1.41 -17.14
CA GLN A 87 -5.23 2.27 -16.31
C GLN A 87 -4.73 1.53 -15.07
N LYS A 88 -3.51 1.85 -14.63
CA LYS A 88 -2.95 1.32 -13.40
C LYS A 88 -3.46 2.13 -12.21
N MET A 89 -4.02 1.43 -11.23
CA MET A 89 -4.25 1.95 -9.89
C MET A 89 -3.10 1.51 -8.99
N VAL A 90 -2.51 2.44 -8.25
CA VAL A 90 -1.46 2.18 -7.25
C VAL A 90 -2.02 2.56 -5.88
N ILE A 91 -1.80 1.70 -4.90
CA ILE A 91 -2.26 1.83 -3.52
C ILE A 91 -1.09 1.48 -2.62
#